data_AF-A0A416TJC2-F1
#
_entry.id   AF-A0A416TJC2-F1
#
_cell.length_a   1.000
_cell.length_b   1.000
_cell.length_c   1.000
_cell.angle_alpha   90.00
_cell.angle_beta   90.00
_cell.angle_gamma   90.00
#
_symmetry.space_group_name_H-M   'P 1'
#
loop_
_entity.id
_entity.type
_entity.pdbx_description
1 polymer ?
#
loop_
_entity_poly.entity_id
_entity_poly.type
_entity_poly.pdbx_seq_one_letter_code
_entity_poly.pdbx_strand_id
1 'polypeptide(L)'
;MGSYLNPGNFSFRGSLRSKIYIDKSGLISKTNETLCTEQKYICVSRPRRFGKSMAANMLAAYYDRSESTEELFKNLSISKDDSYKENLNQYDVIKINMQEFLSMTDTIEEMLEMLKNYLVSDFEETYPTVRFRDKKNLIQVMKDVFSYTKCPFVILIDEWDCLFREYKQDNEAQKKYLDFLRAWLKDKDYVALAYMTGILPIKKYGSHSALNMFTEYSMTDPGDLAEYFGFTEQEVSKVCAKYEMSFEEAKTWYDGYQLIVHQKDRDEYHSMYSPKSVVEAMLRHKFGTYWNQTETYEALKLYIQMDMDGLKASVVRMLAGDSIPINIGTFSNDMTTFTSKDDILTLLVHLGYLTYNSINGTVSIPNKEVSQEYINAISTMDWYGVANLVEDSRKCYWCD
;
A
#
# COMPACT_ATOMS: atom_id res chain seq x y z
N MET A 1 25.16 6.17 12.59
CA MET A 1 24.06 6.66 11.74
C MET A 1 22.96 5.65 11.94
N GLY A 2 21.84 6.10 12.50
CA GLY A 2 20.76 5.21 12.91
C GLY A 2 20.19 4.41 11.75
N SER A 3 19.69 3.22 12.03
CA SER A 3 19.05 2.39 10.99
C SER A 3 17.63 2.84 10.66
N TYR A 4 16.99 3.63 11.53
CA TYR A 4 15.59 4.05 11.42
C TYR A 4 15.41 5.57 11.38
N LEU A 5 16.29 6.33 12.03
CA LEU A 5 16.36 7.80 11.93
C LEU A 5 17.37 8.22 10.87
N ASN A 6 16.94 9.05 9.94
CA ASN A 6 17.71 9.53 8.79
C ASN A 6 18.39 8.36 8.05
N PRO A 7 17.58 7.43 7.48
CA PRO A 7 18.08 6.20 6.86
C PRO A 7 18.90 6.45 5.58
N GLY A 8 18.96 7.69 5.10
CA GLY A 8 19.64 8.09 3.89
C GLY A 8 18.94 7.61 2.62
N ASN A 9 19.69 7.61 1.52
CA ASN A 9 19.16 7.45 0.17
C ASN A 9 19.46 6.08 -0.46
N PHE A 10 20.18 5.19 0.23
CA PHE A 10 20.70 3.96 -0.36
C PHE A 10 19.61 3.10 -1.02
N SER A 11 18.49 2.91 -0.34
CA SER A 11 17.35 2.13 -0.85
C SER A 11 16.68 2.76 -2.08
N PHE A 12 16.60 4.09 -2.13
CA PHE A 12 16.07 4.80 -3.31
C PHE A 12 17.07 4.84 -4.47
N ARG A 13 18.38 4.97 -4.19
CA ARG A 13 19.42 4.80 -5.22
C ARG A 13 19.35 3.42 -5.86
N GLY A 14 19.16 2.36 -5.07
CA GLY A 14 18.96 1.00 -5.59
C GLY A 14 17.73 0.89 -6.49
N SER A 15 16.67 1.60 -6.11
CA SER A 15 15.44 1.70 -6.89
C SER A 15 15.65 2.34 -8.26
N LEU A 16 16.32 3.49 -8.32
CA LEU A 16 16.64 4.19 -9.57
C LEU A 16 17.58 3.40 -10.49
N ARG A 17 18.42 2.52 -9.91
CA ARG A 17 19.33 1.64 -10.65
C ARG A 17 18.68 0.36 -11.16
N SER A 18 17.39 0.13 -10.85
CA SER A 18 16.66 -1.03 -11.36
C SER A 18 16.53 -0.96 -12.89
N LYS A 19 16.54 -2.12 -13.55
CA LYS A 19 16.41 -2.21 -15.02
C LYS A 19 15.17 -1.48 -15.55
N ILE A 20 14.09 -1.56 -14.78
CA ILE A 20 12.84 -0.85 -15.02
C ILE A 20 12.55 -0.03 -13.77
N TYR A 21 12.53 1.29 -13.93
CA TYR A 21 12.05 2.25 -12.94
C TYR A 21 11.04 3.15 -13.64
N ILE A 22 9.88 3.32 -13.00
CA ILE A 22 8.84 4.25 -13.42
C ILE A 22 8.79 5.35 -12.39
N ASP A 23 8.90 6.58 -12.87
CA ASP A 23 8.95 7.76 -12.03
C ASP A 23 7.57 8.05 -11.43
N LYS A 24 7.49 7.94 -10.10
CA LYS A 24 6.31 8.27 -9.29
C LYS A 24 6.58 9.43 -8.34
N SER A 25 7.60 10.23 -8.61
CA SER A 25 8.01 11.36 -7.76
C SER A 25 6.95 12.46 -7.63
N GLY A 26 5.92 12.49 -8.48
CA GLY A 26 4.74 13.34 -8.29
C GLY A 26 4.04 13.14 -6.94
N LEU A 27 4.15 11.95 -6.34
CA LEU A 27 3.67 11.69 -4.98
C LEU A 27 4.28 12.66 -3.95
N ILE A 28 5.52 13.11 -4.17
CA ILE A 28 6.19 14.07 -3.29
C ILE A 28 5.48 15.43 -3.32
N SER A 29 4.98 15.87 -4.48
CA SER A 29 4.20 17.11 -4.59
C SER A 29 2.96 17.02 -3.70
N LYS A 30 2.24 15.89 -3.77
CA LYS A 30 1.07 15.60 -2.92
C LYS A 30 1.39 15.56 -1.43
N THR A 31 2.54 15.01 -1.05
CA THR A 31 2.94 15.04 0.37
C THR A 31 3.44 16.41 0.82
N ASN A 32 4.04 17.21 -0.07
CA ASN A 32 4.44 18.59 0.22
C ASN A 32 3.23 19.50 0.47
N GLU A 33 2.12 19.32 -0.27
CA GLU A 33 0.88 20.10 -0.08
C GLU A 33 0.31 19.97 1.34
N THR A 34 0.48 18.81 2.00
CA THR A 34 -0.05 18.54 3.33
C THR A 34 0.98 18.68 4.45
N LEU A 35 2.25 18.86 4.09
CA LEU A 35 3.38 18.96 5.02
C LEU A 35 3.18 20.13 6.01
N CYS A 36 3.33 19.86 7.30
CA CYS A 36 3.14 20.82 8.39
C CYS A 36 1.71 21.42 8.48
N THR A 37 0.71 20.83 7.82
CA THR A 37 -0.70 21.23 7.91
C THR A 37 -1.50 20.32 8.85
N GLU A 38 -2.79 20.59 9.04
CA GLU A 38 -3.70 19.67 9.74
C GLU A 38 -3.94 18.36 8.94
N GLN A 39 -3.70 18.36 7.63
CA GLN A 39 -3.87 17.21 6.73
C GLN A 39 -2.61 16.33 6.62
N LYS A 40 -1.59 16.58 7.45
CA LYS A 40 -0.27 15.91 7.43
C LYS A 40 -0.24 14.41 7.71
N TYR A 41 -1.39 13.76 7.83
CA TYR A 41 -1.51 12.34 8.18
C TYR A 41 -2.12 11.60 6.98
N ILE A 42 -1.29 10.88 6.23
CA ILE A 42 -1.69 10.18 5.01
C ILE A 42 -1.54 8.66 5.21
N CYS A 43 -2.58 7.89 4.90
CA CYS A 43 -2.54 6.43 4.91
C CYS A 43 -2.89 5.92 3.50
N VAL A 44 -1.93 5.26 2.84
CA VAL A 44 -2.12 4.72 1.48
C VAL A 44 -2.10 3.19 1.50
N SER A 45 -3.26 2.59 1.31
CA SER A 45 -3.47 1.15 1.36
C SER A 45 -3.63 0.57 -0.04
N ARG A 46 -2.74 -0.34 -0.42
CA ARG A 46 -2.72 -0.95 -1.75
C ARG A 46 -2.23 -2.40 -1.71
N PRO A 47 -2.57 -3.23 -2.71
CA PRO A 47 -2.22 -4.64 -2.73
C PRO A 47 -0.72 -4.91 -2.60
N ARG A 48 -0.37 -6.15 -2.28
CA ARG A 48 1.03 -6.59 -2.29
C ARG A 48 1.66 -6.29 -3.64
N ARG A 49 2.95 -5.92 -3.64
CA ARG A 49 3.76 -5.69 -4.86
C ARG A 49 3.33 -4.50 -5.75
N PHE A 50 2.46 -3.63 -5.25
CA PHE A 50 2.10 -2.35 -5.87
C PHE A 50 3.04 -1.20 -5.49
N GLY A 51 4.32 -1.46 -5.19
CA GLY A 51 5.32 -0.39 -5.00
C GLY A 51 5.24 0.41 -3.68
N LYS A 52 4.65 -0.15 -2.62
CA LYS A 52 4.58 0.48 -1.28
C LYS A 52 5.95 0.93 -0.75
N SER A 53 6.87 -0.01 -0.60
CA SER A 53 8.20 0.27 -0.06
C SER A 53 9.03 1.19 -0.96
N MET A 54 8.78 1.17 -2.28
CA MET A 54 9.38 2.10 -3.23
C MET A 54 9.01 3.55 -2.89
N ALA A 55 7.72 3.81 -2.65
CA ALA A 55 7.25 5.14 -2.27
C ALA A 55 7.86 5.57 -0.93
N ALA A 56 7.87 4.70 0.08
CA ALA A 56 8.48 5.01 1.38
C ALA A 56 10.00 5.29 1.26
N ASN A 57 10.72 4.54 0.44
CA ASN A 57 12.15 4.79 0.17
C ASN A 57 12.37 6.15 -0.53
N MET A 58 11.52 6.48 -1.49
CA MET A 58 11.58 7.74 -2.22
C MET A 58 11.30 8.93 -1.31
N LEU A 59 10.23 8.89 -0.51
CA LEU A 59 9.90 9.94 0.45
C LEU A 59 11.02 10.10 1.48
N ALA A 60 11.60 9.00 1.97
CA ALA A 60 12.72 9.06 2.90
C ALA A 60 13.92 9.77 2.28
N ALA A 61 14.34 9.37 1.07
CA ALA A 61 15.46 10.00 0.39
C ALA A 61 15.21 11.48 0.03
N TYR A 62 13.96 11.88 -0.16
CA TYR A 62 13.59 13.25 -0.49
C TYR A 62 13.68 14.19 0.73
N TYR A 63 13.08 13.80 1.85
CA TYR A 63 12.97 14.68 3.02
C TYR A 63 14.21 14.66 3.92
N ASP A 64 14.95 13.55 3.95
CA ASP A 64 16.08 13.33 4.87
C ASP A 64 17.18 14.38 4.70
N ARG A 65 17.44 15.14 5.77
CA ARG A 65 18.41 16.25 5.79
C ARG A 65 19.86 15.83 6.04
N SER A 66 20.13 14.56 6.31
CA SER A 66 21.46 14.09 6.70
C SER A 66 22.46 14.03 5.54
N GLU A 67 21.98 13.95 4.29
CA GLU A 67 22.80 13.96 3.09
C GLU A 67 22.08 14.62 1.91
N SER A 68 22.84 15.16 0.95
CA SER A 68 22.25 15.76 -0.25
C SER A 68 21.79 14.70 -1.25
N THR A 69 20.54 14.81 -1.70
CA THR A 69 19.92 13.88 -2.66
C THR A 69 19.45 14.53 -3.96
N GLU A 70 19.80 15.80 -4.19
CA GLU A 70 19.41 16.57 -5.38
C GLU A 70 19.64 15.82 -6.70
N GLU A 71 20.82 15.20 -6.84
CA GLU A 71 21.19 14.42 -8.02
C GLU A 71 20.25 13.26 -8.33
N LEU A 72 19.56 12.72 -7.33
CA LEU A 72 18.59 11.63 -7.50
C LEU A 72 17.26 12.11 -8.05
N PHE A 73 16.90 13.37 -7.79
CA PHE A 73 15.58 13.92 -8.10
C PHE A 73 15.59 14.90 -9.28
N LYS A 74 16.73 15.46 -9.67
CA LYS A 74 16.84 16.49 -10.72
C LYS A 74 16.26 16.11 -12.09
N ASN A 75 16.19 14.82 -12.40
CA ASN A 75 15.65 14.30 -13.66
C ASN A 75 14.27 13.65 -13.51
N LEU A 76 13.70 13.70 -12.30
CA LEU A 76 12.37 13.16 -11.99
C LEU A 76 11.32 14.26 -12.07
N SER A 77 10.06 13.88 -12.16
CA SER A 77 8.91 14.75 -12.36
C SER A 77 8.79 15.80 -11.26
N ILE A 78 9.11 15.45 -10.01
CA ILE A 78 9.12 16.41 -8.88
C ILE A 78 10.03 17.61 -9.11
N SER A 79 11.09 17.49 -9.91
CA SER A 79 12.02 18.61 -10.15
C SER A 79 11.38 19.83 -10.82
N LYS A 80 10.19 19.66 -11.40
CA LYS A 80 9.42 20.71 -12.07
C LYS A 80 8.38 21.36 -11.16
N ASP A 81 8.20 20.85 -9.95
CA ASP A 81 7.24 21.35 -8.98
C ASP A 81 7.85 22.51 -8.17
N ASP A 82 7.06 23.54 -7.88
CA ASP A 82 7.52 24.73 -7.16
C ASP A 82 7.98 24.39 -5.73
N SER A 83 7.37 23.38 -5.09
CA SER A 83 7.68 22.95 -3.73
C SER A 83 8.96 22.10 -3.64
N TYR A 84 9.57 21.74 -4.77
CA TYR A 84 10.71 20.81 -4.85
C TYR A 84 11.91 21.26 -4.01
N LYS A 85 12.36 22.49 -4.22
CA LYS A 85 13.56 23.00 -3.52
C LYS A 85 13.28 23.43 -2.09
N GLU A 86 12.02 23.75 -1.78
CA GLU A 86 11.61 24.16 -0.44
C GLU A 86 11.74 23.02 0.57
N ASN A 87 11.43 21.79 0.16
CA ASN A 87 11.29 20.66 1.09
C ASN A 87 12.39 19.59 0.96
N LEU A 88 13.18 19.63 -0.11
CA LEU A 88 14.28 18.70 -0.35
C LEU A 88 15.34 18.79 0.75
N ASN A 89 15.62 17.65 1.39
CA ASN A 89 16.62 17.49 2.45
C ASN A 89 16.46 18.47 3.63
N GLN A 90 15.22 18.80 4.04
CA GLN A 90 14.95 19.76 5.12
C GLN A 90 14.52 19.15 6.46
N TYR A 91 14.25 17.84 6.53
CA TYR A 91 13.62 17.22 7.70
C TYR A 91 14.42 16.04 8.25
N ASP A 92 14.22 15.75 9.54
CA ASP A 92 14.58 14.45 10.08
C ASP A 92 13.52 13.43 9.69
N VAL A 93 13.94 12.29 9.14
CA VAL A 93 13.06 11.22 8.67
C VAL A 93 13.15 10.03 9.60
N ILE A 94 12.02 9.58 10.14
CA ILE A 94 11.90 8.27 10.76
C ILE A 94 11.26 7.33 9.73
N LYS A 95 11.94 6.24 9.37
CA LYS A 95 11.39 5.22 8.49
C LYS A 95 11.40 3.86 9.19
N ILE A 96 10.23 3.25 9.29
CA ILE A 96 10.02 1.99 10.00
C ILE A 96 9.25 1.03 9.11
N ASN A 97 9.65 -0.23 9.10
CA ASN A 97 8.85 -1.33 8.60
C ASN A 97 8.38 -2.17 9.79
N MET A 98 7.08 -2.15 10.10
CA MET A 98 6.55 -2.81 11.31
C MET A 98 6.70 -4.34 11.26
N GLN A 99 6.74 -4.93 10.07
CA GLN A 99 6.94 -6.37 9.89
C GLN A 99 8.32 -6.83 10.40
N GLU A 100 9.35 -5.97 10.33
CA GLU A 100 10.69 -6.31 10.83
C GLU A 100 10.67 -6.55 12.34
N PHE A 101 10.00 -5.67 13.08
CA PHE A 101 9.87 -5.80 14.53
C PHE A 101 9.00 -7.00 14.90
N LEU A 102 7.85 -7.15 14.23
CA LEU A 102 6.93 -8.26 14.46
C LEU A 102 7.59 -9.63 14.26
N SER A 103 8.50 -9.74 13.28
CA SER A 103 9.18 -11.00 12.96
C SER A 103 10.23 -11.44 13.98
N MET A 104 10.63 -10.55 14.90
CA MET A 104 11.70 -10.78 15.89
C MET A 104 11.17 -10.85 17.33
N THR A 105 9.86 -10.75 17.53
CA THR A 105 9.23 -10.71 18.85
C THR A 105 8.00 -11.59 18.90
N ASP A 106 7.66 -12.13 20.06
CA ASP A 106 6.50 -13.02 20.23
C ASP A 106 5.23 -12.24 20.63
N THR A 107 5.39 -11.09 21.28
CA THR A 107 4.29 -10.27 21.80
C THR A 107 4.33 -8.82 21.27
N ILE A 108 3.17 -8.16 21.27
CA ILE A 108 3.07 -6.76 20.84
C ILE A 108 3.83 -5.81 21.79
N GLU A 109 3.87 -6.13 23.07
CA GLU A 109 4.60 -5.36 24.07
C GLU A 109 6.09 -5.36 23.78
N GLU A 110 6.67 -6.54 23.53
CA GLU A 110 8.08 -6.68 23.15
C GLU A 110 8.38 -5.99 21.83
N MET A 111 7.51 -6.12 20.83
CA MET A 111 7.63 -5.43 19.55
C MET A 111 7.73 -3.91 19.73
N LEU A 112 6.81 -3.34 20.53
CA LEU A 112 6.75 -1.91 20.79
C LEU A 112 7.90 -1.43 21.67
N GLU A 113 8.33 -2.22 22.65
CA GLU A 113 9.51 -1.96 23.49
C GLU A 113 10.77 -1.89 22.62
N MET A 114 10.96 -2.87 21.73
CA MET A 114 12.10 -2.95 20.81
C MET A 114 12.13 -1.76 19.84
N LEU A 115 10.98 -1.43 19.23
CA LEU A 115 10.86 -0.26 18.36
C LEU A 115 11.23 1.05 19.08
N LYS A 116 10.72 1.25 20.30
CA LYS A 116 11.06 2.44 21.11
C LYS A 116 12.55 2.47 21.41
N ASN A 117 13.13 1.36 21.85
CA ASN A 117 14.54 1.29 22.22
C ASN A 117 15.47 1.58 21.04
N TYR A 118 15.18 1.02 19.85
CA TYR A 118 16.00 1.27 18.66
C TYR A 118 15.92 2.73 18.20
N LEU A 119 14.71 3.32 18.17
CA LEU A 119 14.57 4.74 17.84
C LEU A 119 15.25 5.66 18.86
N VAL A 120 15.12 5.36 20.16
CA VAL A 120 15.82 6.13 21.19
C VAL A 120 17.33 6.04 21.01
N SER A 121 17.88 4.85 20.73
CA SER A 121 19.31 4.69 20.43
C SER A 121 19.75 5.54 19.24
N ASP A 122 18.99 5.52 18.16
CA ASP A 122 19.25 6.34 16.97
C ASP A 122 19.23 7.85 17.29
N PHE A 123 18.30 8.30 18.12
CA PHE A 123 18.26 9.69 18.60
C PHE A 123 19.46 10.05 19.46
N GLU A 124 19.89 9.16 20.35
CA GLU A 124 21.07 9.38 21.20
C GLU A 124 22.36 9.50 20.38
N GLU A 125 22.53 8.65 19.36
CA GLU A 125 23.66 8.69 18.47
C GLU A 125 23.66 9.95 17.58
N THR A 126 22.50 10.33 17.08
CA THR A 126 22.36 11.47 16.15
C THR A 126 22.44 12.81 16.87
N TYR A 127 21.95 12.88 18.12
CA TYR A 127 21.87 14.11 18.92
C TYR A 127 22.55 13.97 20.29
N PRO A 128 23.89 13.74 20.34
CA PRO A 128 24.60 13.51 21.60
C PRO A 128 24.61 14.73 22.52
N THR A 129 24.32 15.93 22.00
CA THR A 129 24.25 17.19 22.76
C THR A 129 22.88 17.45 23.36
N VAL A 130 21.83 16.73 22.93
CA VAL A 130 20.47 16.91 23.45
C VAL A 130 20.36 16.21 24.81
N ARG A 131 19.87 16.95 25.81
CA ARG A 131 19.55 16.37 27.11
C ARG A 131 18.17 15.72 27.06
N PHE A 132 18.14 14.40 27.03
CA PHE A 132 16.89 13.63 27.15
C PHE A 132 16.40 13.59 28.59
N ARG A 133 15.16 14.05 28.82
CA ARG A 133 14.51 14.07 30.14
C ARG A 133 14.13 12.68 30.61
N ASP A 134 13.64 11.85 29.69
CA ASP A 134 13.26 10.47 29.93
C ASP A 134 13.59 9.61 28.70
N LYS A 135 14.70 8.88 28.79
CA LYS A 135 15.20 8.00 27.72
C LYS A 135 14.31 6.79 27.48
N LYS A 136 13.46 6.39 28.43
CA LYS A 136 12.55 5.25 28.26
C LYS A 136 11.28 5.63 27.50
N ASN A 137 11.06 6.92 27.27
CA ASN A 137 9.86 7.44 26.64
C ASN A 137 10.20 8.10 25.30
N LEU A 138 10.02 7.35 24.22
CA LEU A 138 10.24 7.80 22.84
C LEU A 138 9.58 9.16 22.54
N ILE A 139 8.33 9.36 22.99
CA ILE A 139 7.59 10.62 22.75
C ILE A 139 8.31 11.78 23.44
N GLN A 140 8.81 11.58 24.65
CA GLN A 140 9.55 12.59 25.39
C GLN A 140 10.91 12.88 24.73
N VAL A 141 11.62 11.84 24.26
CA VAL A 141 12.86 11.98 23.49
C VAL A 141 12.64 12.81 22.23
N MET A 142 11.62 12.50 21.44
CA MET A 142 11.28 13.27 20.23
C MET A 142 10.91 14.72 20.54
N LYS A 143 10.18 14.98 21.64
CA LYS A 143 9.90 16.35 22.10
C LYS A 143 11.18 17.10 22.48
N ASP A 144 12.15 16.42 23.11
CA ASP A 144 13.42 17.02 23.49
C ASP A 144 14.26 17.40 22.27
N VAL A 145 14.35 16.49 21.29
CA VAL A 145 15.01 16.75 20.00
C VAL A 145 14.32 17.90 19.28
N PHE A 146 13.00 17.84 19.07
CA PHE A 146 12.26 18.90 18.40
C PHE A 146 12.40 20.26 19.11
N SER A 147 12.38 20.27 20.45
CA SER A 147 12.57 21.51 21.21
C SER A 147 13.96 22.11 20.98
N TYR A 148 14.98 21.28 20.81
CA TYR A 148 16.36 21.69 20.58
C TYR A 148 16.63 22.09 19.13
N THR A 149 16.19 21.28 18.16
CA THR A 149 16.48 21.47 16.72
C THR A 149 15.49 22.42 16.04
N LYS A 150 14.27 22.56 16.59
CA LYS A 150 13.11 23.18 15.94
C LYS A 150 12.75 22.57 14.58
N CYS A 151 13.30 21.40 14.27
CA CYS A 151 13.04 20.67 13.04
C CYS A 151 12.03 19.55 13.33
N PRO A 152 10.81 19.61 12.76
CA PRO A 152 9.85 18.52 12.90
C PRO A 152 10.27 17.29 12.08
N PHE A 153 9.60 16.17 12.34
CA PHE A 153 9.89 14.85 11.77
C PHE A 153 8.93 14.48 10.65
N VAL A 154 9.46 13.88 9.59
CA VAL A 154 8.69 13.11 8.63
C VAL A 154 8.72 11.65 9.08
N ILE A 155 7.56 11.07 9.39
CA ILE A 155 7.43 9.71 9.91
C ILE A 155 6.80 8.82 8.85
N LEU A 156 7.53 7.81 8.41
CA LEU A 156 7.16 6.87 7.35
C LEU A 156 7.01 5.47 7.94
N ILE A 157 5.82 4.89 7.88
CA ILE A 157 5.51 3.57 8.43
C ILE A 157 5.08 2.63 7.30
N ASP A 158 5.95 1.70 6.94
CA ASP A 158 5.66 0.61 6.00
C ASP A 158 5.10 -0.60 6.76
N GLU A 159 4.27 -1.39 6.08
CA GLU A 159 3.56 -2.55 6.62
C GLU A 159 2.82 -2.26 7.94
N TRP A 160 2.23 -1.06 8.07
CA TRP A 160 1.57 -0.65 9.33
C TRP A 160 0.45 -1.60 9.76
N ASP A 161 -0.20 -2.27 8.80
CA ASP A 161 -1.32 -3.18 8.99
C ASP A 161 -0.89 -4.63 9.30
N CYS A 162 0.42 -4.93 9.38
CA CYS A 162 0.92 -6.30 9.59
C CYS A 162 0.31 -6.97 10.82
N LEU A 163 0.11 -6.22 11.90
CA LEU A 163 -0.49 -6.74 13.13
C LEU A 163 -1.93 -7.23 12.91
N PHE A 164 -2.71 -6.54 12.09
CA PHE A 164 -4.10 -6.93 11.78
C PHE A 164 -4.17 -8.18 10.88
N ARG A 165 -3.06 -8.52 10.22
CA ARG A 165 -2.96 -9.71 9.37
C ARG A 165 -2.41 -10.92 10.12
N GLU A 166 -1.45 -10.74 11.02
CA GLU A 166 -0.84 -11.85 11.77
C GLU A 166 -1.62 -12.15 13.06
N TYR A 167 -2.01 -11.12 13.82
CA TYR A 167 -2.71 -11.25 15.11
C TYR A 167 -4.21 -11.01 14.94
N LYS A 168 -4.83 -11.71 13.97
CA LYS A 168 -6.20 -11.44 13.50
C LYS A 168 -7.28 -11.52 14.60
N GLN A 169 -7.05 -12.36 15.62
CA GLN A 169 -7.99 -12.61 16.72
C GLN A 169 -7.60 -11.92 18.03
N ASP A 170 -6.41 -11.31 18.10
CA ASP A 170 -5.93 -10.65 19.31
C ASP A 170 -6.33 -9.16 19.31
N ASN A 171 -7.59 -8.93 19.70
CA ASN A 171 -8.15 -7.58 19.79
C ASN A 171 -7.43 -6.69 20.82
N GLU A 172 -6.85 -7.29 21.87
CA GLU A 172 -6.10 -6.54 22.88
C GLU A 172 -4.78 -6.03 22.32
N ALA A 173 -4.04 -6.89 21.60
CA ALA A 173 -2.80 -6.50 20.95
C ALA A 173 -3.03 -5.42 19.88
N GLN A 174 -4.06 -5.59 19.03
CA GLN A 174 -4.45 -4.59 18.04
C GLN A 174 -4.78 -3.24 18.69
N LYS A 175 -5.51 -3.26 19.81
CA LYS A 175 -5.86 -2.03 20.56
C LYS A 175 -4.60 -1.35 21.11
N LYS A 176 -3.68 -2.08 21.75
CA LYS A 176 -2.43 -1.54 22.29
C LYS A 176 -1.57 -0.88 21.21
N TYR A 177 -1.49 -1.50 20.03
CA TYR A 177 -0.78 -0.95 18.89
C TYR A 177 -1.41 0.34 18.37
N LEU A 178 -2.75 0.37 18.21
CA LEU A 178 -3.46 1.58 17.82
C LEU A 178 -3.33 2.71 18.86
N ASP A 179 -3.38 2.38 20.15
CA ASP A 179 -3.16 3.33 21.25
C ASP A 179 -1.74 3.90 21.19
N PHE A 180 -0.74 3.08 20.89
CA PHE A 180 0.63 3.54 20.67
C PHE A 180 0.72 4.52 19.48
N LEU A 181 0.16 4.18 18.31
CA LEU A 181 0.19 5.06 17.14
C LEU A 181 -0.52 6.40 17.41
N ARG A 182 -1.67 6.39 18.10
CA ARG A 182 -2.36 7.61 18.53
C ARG A 182 -1.49 8.44 19.46
N ALA A 183 -0.91 7.83 20.49
CA ALA A 183 -0.06 8.52 21.45
C ALA A 183 1.18 9.10 20.78
N TRP A 184 1.76 8.39 19.81
CA TRP A 184 2.99 8.76 19.12
C TRP A 184 2.80 9.85 18.05
N LEU A 185 1.66 9.88 17.35
CA LEU A 185 1.48 10.73 16.17
C LEU A 185 0.45 11.84 16.33
N LYS A 186 -0.67 11.59 17.02
CA LYS A 186 -1.82 12.50 17.03
C LYS A 186 -1.53 13.77 17.84
N ASP A 187 -1.87 14.93 17.28
CA ASP A 187 -1.76 16.25 17.93
C ASP A 187 -0.33 16.51 18.46
N LYS A 188 0.67 16.21 17.62
CA LYS A 188 2.08 16.37 17.95
C LYS A 188 2.72 17.46 17.09
N ASP A 189 3.25 18.49 17.74
CA ASP A 189 3.94 19.60 17.08
C ASP A 189 5.22 19.16 16.36
N TYR A 190 5.82 18.07 16.82
CA TYR A 190 7.01 17.52 16.19
C TYR A 190 6.73 16.75 14.90
N VAL A 191 5.48 16.54 14.49
CA VAL A 191 5.16 15.82 13.24
C VAL A 191 5.00 16.83 12.11
N ALA A 192 5.88 16.75 11.11
CA ALA A 192 5.76 17.46 9.84
C ALA A 192 4.83 16.71 8.88
N LEU A 193 5.02 15.40 8.77
CA LEU A 193 4.23 14.48 7.96
C LEU A 193 4.25 13.11 8.63
N ALA A 194 3.13 12.41 8.62
CA ALA A 194 3.04 10.99 8.94
C ALA A 194 2.42 10.28 7.73
N TYR A 195 3.23 9.48 7.04
CA TYR A 195 2.80 8.67 5.91
C TYR A 195 2.86 7.19 6.29
N MET A 196 1.73 6.50 6.22
CA MET A 196 1.66 5.06 6.45
C MET A 196 1.22 4.33 5.19
N THR A 197 1.74 3.13 4.98
CA THR A 197 1.30 2.28 3.86
C THR A 197 1.21 0.83 4.26
N GLY A 198 0.23 0.14 3.70
CA GLY A 198 -0.16 -1.20 4.08
C GLY A 198 -1.06 -1.84 3.02
N ILE A 199 -1.56 -3.04 3.29
CA ILE A 199 -2.53 -3.69 2.39
C ILE A 199 -3.95 -3.23 2.74
N LEU A 200 -4.31 -3.30 4.02
CA LEU A 200 -5.66 -2.97 4.49
C LEU A 200 -5.79 -1.47 4.79
N PRO A 201 -6.98 -0.87 4.57
CA PRO A 201 -7.32 0.44 5.12
C PRO A 201 -7.35 0.40 6.66
N ILE A 202 -7.50 1.56 7.30
CA ILE A 202 -7.48 1.65 8.76
C ILE A 202 -8.69 0.92 9.35
N LYS A 203 -8.43 0.04 10.33
CA LYS A 203 -9.44 -0.72 11.07
C LYS A 203 -10.61 0.18 11.50
N LYS A 204 -11.85 -0.25 11.24
CA LYS A 204 -13.07 0.44 11.70
C LYS A 204 -13.63 -0.22 12.96
N TYR A 205 -14.10 0.61 13.90
CA TYR A 205 -14.94 0.19 15.02
C TYR A 205 -16.31 0.85 14.86
N GLY A 206 -17.29 0.10 14.35
CA GLY A 206 -18.53 0.67 13.84
C GLY A 206 -18.28 1.51 12.60
N SER A 207 -18.78 2.75 12.56
CA SER A 207 -18.61 3.67 11.43
C SER A 207 -17.31 4.49 11.45
N HIS A 208 -16.50 4.37 12.51
CA HIS A 208 -15.32 5.24 12.70
C HIS A 208 -14.01 4.48 12.55
N SER A 209 -13.08 5.05 11.78
CA SER A 209 -11.70 4.57 11.66
C SER A 209 -10.97 4.74 13.00
N ALA A 210 -10.18 3.72 13.38
CA ALA A 210 -9.46 3.70 14.65
C ALA A 210 -8.41 4.81 14.76
N LEU A 211 -7.86 5.27 13.63
CA LEU A 211 -6.90 6.38 13.56
C LEU A 211 -7.49 7.51 12.71
N ASN A 212 -8.56 8.13 13.22
CA ASN A 212 -9.33 9.15 12.52
C ASN A 212 -8.59 10.46 12.17
N MET A 213 -7.32 10.60 12.55
CA MET A 213 -6.49 11.73 12.11
C MET A 213 -5.95 11.53 10.69
N PHE A 214 -5.94 10.30 10.16
CA PHE A 214 -5.42 10.01 8.83
C PHE A 214 -6.47 10.21 7.75
N THR A 215 -6.06 10.85 6.65
CA THR A 215 -6.74 10.74 5.37
C THR A 215 -6.37 9.39 4.73
N GLU A 216 -7.38 8.57 4.46
CA GLU A 216 -7.22 7.22 3.91
C GLU A 216 -7.37 7.23 2.39
N TYR A 217 -6.41 6.64 1.70
CA TYR A 217 -6.45 6.38 0.27
C TYR A 217 -6.34 4.88 0.06
N SER A 218 -7.28 4.28 -0.68
CA SER A 218 -7.34 2.83 -0.85
C SER A 218 -7.81 2.42 -2.24
N MET A 219 -7.82 1.11 -2.53
CA MET A 219 -8.33 0.59 -3.81
C MET A 219 -9.82 0.87 -4.06
N THR A 220 -10.60 1.17 -3.02
CA THR A 220 -12.02 1.50 -3.16
C THR A 220 -12.28 3.01 -3.17
N ASP A 221 -11.34 3.80 -2.66
CA ASP A 221 -11.39 5.26 -2.64
C ASP A 221 -9.95 5.82 -2.76
N PRO A 222 -9.42 5.96 -3.99
CA PRO A 222 -8.01 6.24 -4.22
C PRO A 222 -7.66 7.73 -4.16
N GLY A 223 -8.68 8.61 -4.13
CA GLY A 223 -8.52 10.07 -4.14
C GLY A 223 -7.59 10.57 -5.24
N ASP A 224 -6.95 11.70 -5.01
CA ASP A 224 -5.98 12.29 -5.94
C ASP A 224 -4.63 11.57 -5.99
N LEU A 225 -4.49 10.44 -5.27
CA LEU A 225 -3.30 9.60 -5.27
C LEU A 225 -3.38 8.43 -6.26
N ALA A 226 -4.51 8.24 -6.97
CA ALA A 226 -4.78 7.08 -7.83
C ALA A 226 -3.63 6.74 -8.79
N GLU A 227 -3.02 7.74 -9.44
CA GLU A 227 -1.93 7.53 -10.41
C GLU A 227 -0.64 6.93 -9.80
N TYR A 228 -0.50 6.99 -8.48
CA TYR A 228 0.67 6.49 -7.74
C TYR A 228 0.48 5.07 -7.20
N PHE A 229 -0.69 4.46 -7.37
CA PHE A 229 -0.98 3.12 -6.85
C PHE A 229 -0.24 2.02 -7.60
N GLY A 230 -0.13 2.13 -8.93
CA GLY A 230 0.50 1.13 -9.79
C GLY A 230 1.15 1.77 -11.02
N PHE A 231 1.27 1.00 -12.10
CA PHE A 231 1.63 1.57 -13.40
C PHE A 231 0.38 1.97 -14.16
N THR A 232 0.41 3.14 -14.78
CA THR A 232 -0.63 3.62 -15.70
C THR A 232 -0.48 2.93 -17.05
N GLU A 233 -1.57 2.92 -17.82
CA GLU A 233 -1.58 2.43 -19.20
C GLU A 233 -0.46 3.06 -20.07
N GLN A 234 -0.28 4.39 -19.95
CA GLN A 234 0.75 5.10 -20.72
C GLN A 234 2.18 4.68 -20.32
N GLU A 235 2.43 4.43 -19.04
CA GLU A 235 3.71 3.95 -18.56
C GLU A 235 3.98 2.52 -19.04
N VAL A 236 2.98 1.63 -18.97
CA VAL A 236 3.10 0.26 -19.47
C VAL A 236 3.35 0.23 -20.97
N SER A 237 2.64 1.06 -21.75
CA SER A 237 2.87 1.21 -23.20
C SER A 237 4.31 1.58 -23.53
N LYS A 238 4.88 2.57 -22.81
CA LYS A 238 6.30 2.98 -22.96
C LYS A 238 7.27 1.86 -22.61
N VAL A 239 6.99 1.09 -21.54
CA VAL A 239 7.83 -0.05 -21.15
C VAL A 239 7.76 -1.16 -22.20
N CYS A 240 6.56 -1.50 -22.68
CA CYS A 240 6.38 -2.50 -23.73
C CYS A 240 7.17 -2.14 -24.99
N ALA A 241 7.09 -0.87 -25.42
CA ALA A 241 7.86 -0.37 -26.56
C ALA A 241 9.38 -0.48 -26.34
N LYS A 242 9.87 -0.14 -25.13
CA LYS A 242 11.30 -0.23 -24.78
C LYS A 242 11.83 -1.67 -24.80
N TYR A 243 11.00 -2.65 -24.43
CA TYR A 243 11.37 -4.07 -24.36
C TYR A 243 10.92 -4.89 -25.56
N GLU A 244 10.37 -4.23 -26.59
CA GLU A 244 9.85 -4.87 -27.81
C GLU A 244 8.79 -5.95 -27.52
N MET A 245 7.93 -5.70 -26.54
CA MET A 245 6.86 -6.59 -26.09
C MET A 245 5.49 -6.05 -26.54
N SER A 246 4.51 -6.95 -26.72
CA SER A 246 3.15 -6.57 -27.13
C SER A 246 2.41 -5.82 -26.02
N PHE A 247 2.02 -4.58 -26.28
CA PHE A 247 1.21 -3.80 -25.34
C PHE A 247 -0.21 -4.37 -25.19
N GLU A 248 -0.83 -4.85 -26.27
CA GLU A 248 -2.18 -5.47 -26.21
C GLU A 248 -2.19 -6.76 -25.37
N GLU A 249 -1.11 -7.54 -25.45
CA GLU A 249 -0.97 -8.73 -24.61
C GLU A 249 -0.73 -8.34 -23.15
N ALA A 250 0.09 -7.33 -22.88
CA ALA A 250 0.27 -6.78 -21.54
C ALA A 250 -1.05 -6.27 -20.94
N LYS A 251 -1.90 -5.63 -21.75
CA LYS A 251 -3.24 -5.19 -21.38
C LYS A 251 -4.11 -6.37 -20.98
N THR A 252 -4.20 -7.38 -21.83
CA THR A 252 -4.96 -8.61 -21.53
C THR A 252 -4.51 -9.28 -20.22
N TRP A 253 -3.20 -9.32 -19.97
CA TRP A 253 -2.64 -10.02 -18.81
C TRP A 253 -2.74 -9.23 -17.51
N TYR A 254 -2.54 -7.91 -17.54
CA TYR A 254 -2.24 -7.11 -16.35
C TYR A 254 -3.09 -5.86 -16.17
N ASP A 255 -3.88 -5.43 -17.18
CA ASP A 255 -4.84 -4.33 -17.05
C ASP A 255 -6.12 -4.79 -16.36
N GLY A 256 -6.60 -4.01 -15.40
CA GLY A 256 -7.93 -4.27 -14.85
C GLY A 256 -8.24 -3.61 -13.53
N TYR A 257 -7.27 -2.98 -12.86
CA TYR A 257 -7.54 -2.27 -11.63
C TYR A 257 -8.03 -0.86 -11.96
N GLN A 258 -9.35 -0.70 -11.99
CA GLN A 258 -10.01 0.58 -12.18
C GLN A 258 -9.98 1.38 -10.88
N LEU A 259 -9.37 2.55 -10.93
CA LEU A 259 -9.38 3.55 -9.86
C LEU A 259 -10.10 4.79 -10.40
N ILE A 260 -11.13 5.25 -9.70
CA ILE A 260 -11.96 6.38 -10.13
C ILE A 260 -11.73 7.53 -9.14
N VAL A 261 -11.39 8.70 -9.68
CA VAL A 261 -11.16 9.92 -8.91
C VAL A 261 -12.28 10.89 -9.21
N HIS A 262 -13.03 11.26 -8.17
CA HIS A 262 -14.11 12.23 -8.27
C HIS A 262 -13.54 13.65 -8.14
N GLN A 263 -13.52 14.40 -9.24
CA GLN A 263 -13.22 15.83 -9.22
C GLN A 263 -14.52 16.65 -9.29
N LYS A 264 -14.42 17.96 -9.04
CA LYS A 264 -15.60 18.86 -9.00
C LYS A 264 -16.45 18.80 -10.27
N ASP A 265 -15.80 18.67 -11.43
CA ASP A 265 -16.46 18.80 -12.73
C ASP A 265 -16.46 17.50 -13.57
N ARG A 266 -15.72 16.46 -13.15
CA ARG A 266 -15.61 15.19 -13.87
C ARG A 266 -15.10 14.05 -13.00
N ASP A 267 -15.41 12.84 -13.42
CA ASP A 267 -14.75 11.62 -12.95
C ASP A 267 -13.54 11.32 -13.83
N GLU A 268 -12.39 11.09 -13.21
CA GLU A 268 -11.17 10.62 -13.88
C GLU A 268 -10.98 9.12 -13.65
N TYR A 269 -10.73 8.39 -14.74
CA TYR A 269 -10.61 6.95 -14.73
C TYR A 269 -9.16 6.56 -14.95
N HIS A 270 -8.62 5.83 -13.99
CA HIS A 270 -7.26 5.33 -14.02
C HIS A 270 -7.29 3.81 -14.11
N SER A 271 -6.79 3.29 -15.24
CA SER A 271 -6.44 1.88 -15.36
C SER A 271 -5.04 1.67 -14.78
N MET A 272 -4.98 0.85 -13.73
CA MET A 272 -3.74 0.49 -13.04
C MET A 272 -3.32 -0.94 -13.35
N TYR A 273 -2.02 -1.11 -13.48
CA TYR A 273 -1.34 -2.38 -13.73
C TYR A 273 -0.46 -2.73 -12.54
N SER A 274 -0.36 -4.03 -12.24
CA SER A 274 0.57 -4.56 -11.24
C SER A 274 2.03 -4.25 -11.65
N PRO A 275 2.78 -3.42 -10.89
CA PRO A 275 4.15 -3.08 -11.21
C PRO A 275 5.06 -4.32 -11.31
N LYS A 276 4.93 -5.25 -10.35
CA LYS A 276 5.76 -6.46 -10.34
C LYS A 276 5.47 -7.36 -11.53
N SER A 277 4.20 -7.54 -11.90
CA SER A 277 3.82 -8.41 -13.01
C SER A 277 4.33 -7.86 -14.35
N VAL A 278 4.15 -6.57 -14.59
CA VAL A 278 4.69 -5.89 -15.78
C VAL A 278 6.22 -6.01 -15.80
N VAL A 279 6.91 -5.69 -14.70
CA VAL A 279 8.38 -5.77 -14.66
C VAL A 279 8.89 -7.18 -14.96
N GLU A 280 8.32 -8.22 -14.34
CA GLU A 280 8.74 -9.60 -14.59
C GLU A 280 8.47 -10.04 -16.03
N ALA A 281 7.32 -9.66 -16.59
CA ALA A 281 6.99 -10.02 -17.96
C ALA A 281 7.98 -9.45 -18.98
N MET A 282 8.35 -8.18 -18.78
CA MET A 282 9.29 -7.47 -19.65
C MET A 282 10.71 -8.01 -19.50
N LEU A 283 11.16 -8.27 -18.26
CA LEU A 283 12.51 -8.79 -18.02
C LEU A 283 12.68 -10.25 -18.46
N ARG A 284 11.60 -11.04 -18.48
CA ARG A 284 11.60 -12.44 -18.95
C ARG A 284 11.22 -12.60 -20.41
N HIS A 285 10.79 -11.53 -21.07
CA HIS A 285 10.19 -11.55 -22.41
C HIS A 285 9.08 -12.61 -22.53
N LYS A 286 8.22 -12.70 -21.51
CA LYS A 286 7.15 -13.70 -21.44
C LYS A 286 5.99 -13.15 -20.62
N PHE A 287 4.78 -13.28 -21.13
CA PHE A 287 3.58 -13.02 -20.33
C PHE A 287 3.19 -14.27 -19.53
N GLY A 288 2.66 -14.06 -18.33
CA GLY A 288 2.35 -15.14 -17.40
C GLY A 288 1.96 -14.66 -16.02
N THR A 289 1.76 -15.61 -15.11
CA THR A 289 1.48 -15.36 -13.70
C THR A 289 2.78 -15.06 -12.94
N TYR A 290 2.94 -13.81 -12.57
CA TYR A 290 4.03 -13.27 -11.77
C TYR A 290 3.55 -12.74 -10.43
N TRP A 291 2.24 -12.56 -10.23
CA TRP A 291 1.58 -12.42 -8.94
C TRP A 291 1.95 -13.61 -8.03
N ASN A 292 2.20 -13.36 -6.74
CA ASN A 292 2.79 -14.33 -5.78
C ASN A 292 2.20 -15.77 -5.94
N GLN A 293 3.04 -16.80 -5.96
CA GLN A 293 2.61 -18.17 -6.27
C GLN A 293 2.23 -19.03 -5.04
N THR A 294 2.47 -18.58 -3.80
CA THR A 294 2.30 -19.45 -2.60
C THR A 294 1.42 -18.87 -1.50
N GLU A 295 1.71 -17.69 -0.93
CA GLU A 295 0.91 -17.15 0.18
C GLU A 295 -0.47 -16.60 -0.23
N THR A 296 -0.54 -16.06 -1.44
CA THR A 296 -1.73 -15.44 -2.02
C THR A 296 -2.80 -16.49 -2.32
N TYR A 297 -2.39 -17.62 -2.87
CA TYR A 297 -3.25 -18.73 -3.23
C TYR A 297 -4.06 -19.28 -2.04
N GLU A 298 -3.38 -19.60 -0.93
CA GLU A 298 -4.04 -20.12 0.28
C GLU A 298 -4.96 -19.07 0.92
N ALA A 299 -4.56 -17.80 0.88
CA ALA A 299 -5.40 -16.71 1.37
C ALA A 299 -6.69 -16.56 0.54
N LEU A 300 -6.59 -16.57 -0.78
CA LEU A 300 -7.77 -16.49 -1.66
C LEU A 300 -8.71 -17.67 -1.39
N LYS A 301 -8.15 -18.88 -1.31
CA LYS A 301 -8.88 -20.11 -1.04
C LYS A 301 -9.67 -20.04 0.26
N LEU A 302 -9.02 -19.62 1.35
CA LEU A 302 -9.64 -19.45 2.65
C LEU A 302 -10.92 -18.60 2.60
N TYR A 303 -10.86 -17.45 1.92
CA TYR A 303 -11.97 -16.50 1.90
C TYR A 303 -13.12 -16.92 0.99
N ILE A 304 -12.84 -17.42 -0.22
CA ILE A 304 -13.92 -17.83 -1.14
C ILE A 304 -14.62 -19.12 -0.70
N GLN A 305 -13.97 -19.94 0.14
CA GLN A 305 -14.57 -21.14 0.72
C GLN A 305 -15.62 -20.84 1.81
N MET A 306 -15.58 -19.66 2.43
CA MET A 306 -16.57 -19.28 3.46
C MET A 306 -18.00 -19.28 2.92
N ASP A 307 -18.17 -19.05 1.61
CA ASP A 307 -19.44 -19.13 0.87
C ASP A 307 -20.65 -18.46 1.55
N MET A 308 -20.43 -17.31 2.18
CA MET A 308 -21.51 -16.51 2.76
C MET A 308 -22.41 -15.97 1.65
N ASP A 309 -23.73 -15.96 1.84
CA ASP A 309 -24.73 -15.33 0.95
C ASP A 309 -24.59 -15.62 -0.56
N GLY A 310 -24.15 -16.84 -0.93
CA GLY A 310 -23.94 -17.22 -2.33
C GLY A 310 -22.68 -16.60 -2.96
N LEU A 311 -21.63 -16.38 -2.17
CA LEU A 311 -20.34 -15.92 -2.63
C LEU A 311 -19.77 -16.82 -3.74
N LYS A 312 -19.90 -18.15 -3.65
CA LYS A 312 -19.45 -19.07 -4.71
C LYS A 312 -20.10 -18.76 -6.05
N ALA A 313 -21.42 -18.61 -6.09
CA ALA A 313 -22.14 -18.27 -7.31
C ALA A 313 -21.68 -16.91 -7.87
N SER A 314 -21.41 -15.94 -6.99
CA SER A 314 -20.88 -14.63 -7.37
C SER A 314 -19.48 -14.73 -7.99
N VAL A 315 -18.59 -15.57 -7.42
CA VAL A 315 -17.26 -15.85 -7.97
C VAL A 315 -17.34 -16.50 -9.36
N VAL A 316 -18.22 -17.49 -9.56
CA VAL A 316 -18.42 -18.13 -10.86
C VAL A 316 -18.89 -17.14 -11.92
N ARG A 317 -19.82 -16.26 -11.55
CA ARG A 317 -20.28 -15.19 -12.43
C ARG A 317 -19.15 -14.23 -12.81
N MET A 318 -18.32 -13.80 -11.85
CA MET A 318 -17.16 -12.95 -12.15
C MET A 318 -16.12 -13.64 -13.05
N LEU A 319 -15.93 -14.95 -12.91
CA LEU A 319 -15.06 -15.73 -13.81
C LEU A 319 -15.59 -15.78 -15.25
N ALA A 320 -16.91 -15.71 -15.41
CA ALA A 320 -17.59 -15.58 -16.70
C ALA A 320 -17.60 -14.14 -17.25
N GLY A 321 -17.06 -13.16 -16.50
CA GLY A 321 -16.96 -11.76 -16.92
C GLY A 321 -18.02 -10.82 -16.32
N ASP A 322 -18.93 -11.32 -15.48
CA ASP A 322 -19.93 -10.46 -14.83
C ASP A 322 -19.29 -9.52 -13.81
N SER A 323 -19.93 -8.37 -13.61
CA SER A 323 -19.68 -7.50 -12.45
C SER A 323 -20.77 -7.71 -11.39
N ILE A 324 -20.37 -7.79 -10.12
CA ILE A 324 -21.28 -8.09 -9.00
C ILE A 324 -21.44 -6.84 -8.13
N PRO A 325 -22.67 -6.36 -7.88
CA PRO A 325 -22.91 -5.25 -6.98
C PRO A 325 -22.59 -5.64 -5.54
N ILE A 326 -21.92 -4.77 -4.80
CA ILE A 326 -21.57 -4.95 -3.40
C ILE A 326 -21.76 -3.66 -2.61
N ASN A 327 -22.00 -3.79 -1.31
CA ASN A 327 -21.94 -2.71 -0.35
C ASN A 327 -20.62 -2.73 0.44
N ILE A 328 -19.70 -1.83 0.11
CA ILE A 328 -18.40 -1.71 0.82
C ILE A 328 -18.52 -1.09 2.23
N GLY A 329 -19.67 -0.49 2.56
CA GLY A 329 -19.85 0.28 3.80
C GLY A 329 -19.89 -0.57 5.07
N THR A 330 -20.18 -1.87 4.95
CA THR A 330 -20.23 -2.81 6.07
C THR A 330 -18.86 -3.38 6.45
N PHE A 331 -17.87 -3.24 5.57
CA PHE A 331 -16.55 -3.82 5.76
C PHE A 331 -15.81 -3.17 6.92
N SER A 332 -15.39 -3.98 7.89
CA SER A 332 -14.74 -3.55 9.12
C SER A 332 -13.24 -3.28 8.99
N ASN A 333 -12.70 -3.29 7.76
CA ASN A 333 -11.27 -3.12 7.46
C ASN A 333 -10.38 -4.13 8.20
N ASP A 334 -10.78 -5.41 8.23
CA ASP A 334 -9.99 -6.51 8.80
C ASP A 334 -10.10 -7.80 7.98
N MET A 335 -9.52 -8.89 8.51
CA MET A 335 -9.44 -10.19 7.86
C MET A 335 -10.36 -11.25 8.47
N THR A 336 -11.25 -10.90 9.42
CA THR A 336 -11.96 -11.86 10.29
C THR A 336 -13.41 -11.51 10.58
N THR A 337 -13.77 -10.23 10.58
CA THR A 337 -15.12 -9.77 10.92
C THR A 337 -15.94 -9.63 9.64
N PHE A 338 -16.54 -10.74 9.20
CA PHE A 338 -17.41 -10.77 8.03
C PHE A 338 -18.87 -11.04 8.43
N THR A 339 -19.77 -10.23 7.92
CA THR A 339 -21.22 -10.35 8.13
C THR A 339 -21.95 -10.78 6.86
N SER A 340 -21.35 -10.54 5.70
CA SER A 340 -21.91 -10.91 4.39
C SER A 340 -20.82 -11.21 3.36
N LYS A 341 -21.23 -11.68 2.18
CA LYS A 341 -20.31 -11.81 1.03
C LYS A 341 -19.66 -10.48 0.63
N ASP A 342 -20.32 -9.35 0.85
CA ASP A 342 -19.85 -8.03 0.42
C ASP A 342 -18.60 -7.64 1.21
N ASP A 343 -18.52 -8.01 2.49
CA ASP A 343 -17.33 -7.80 3.32
C ASP A 343 -16.14 -8.62 2.79
N ILE A 344 -16.38 -9.86 2.37
CA ILE A 344 -15.36 -10.74 1.79
C ILE A 344 -14.89 -10.20 0.44
N LEU A 345 -15.83 -9.79 -0.43
CA LEU A 345 -15.52 -9.22 -1.73
C LEU A 345 -14.75 -7.89 -1.59
N THR A 346 -15.10 -7.06 -0.59
CA THR A 346 -14.38 -5.82 -0.29
C THR A 346 -12.95 -6.11 0.18
N LEU A 347 -12.75 -7.11 1.05
CA LEU A 347 -11.40 -7.56 1.40
C LEU A 347 -10.61 -7.99 0.16
N LEU A 348 -11.21 -8.78 -0.73
CA LEU A 348 -10.57 -9.26 -1.96
C LEU A 348 -10.17 -8.11 -2.90
N VAL A 349 -10.88 -6.97 -2.90
CA VAL A 349 -10.43 -5.74 -3.58
C VAL A 349 -9.12 -5.22 -3.00
N HIS A 350 -9.03 -5.08 -1.67
CA HIS A 350 -7.81 -4.58 -1.01
C HIS A 350 -6.61 -5.54 -1.14
N LEU A 351 -6.88 -6.85 -1.22
CA LEU A 351 -5.86 -7.86 -1.49
C LEU A 351 -5.40 -7.89 -2.97
N GLY A 352 -6.12 -7.21 -3.87
CA GLY A 352 -5.82 -7.14 -5.29
C GLY A 352 -6.39 -8.29 -6.12
N TYR A 353 -7.34 -9.06 -5.59
CA TYR A 353 -8.03 -10.12 -6.33
C TYR A 353 -9.24 -9.62 -7.12
N LEU A 354 -9.79 -8.47 -6.73
CA LEU A 354 -10.90 -7.84 -7.41
C LEU A 354 -10.56 -6.38 -7.69
N THR A 355 -11.17 -5.82 -8.72
CA THR A 355 -11.27 -4.37 -8.91
C THR A 355 -12.64 -3.89 -8.45
N TYR A 356 -12.74 -2.64 -8.01
CA TYR A 356 -13.99 -2.01 -7.60
C TYR A 356 -14.28 -0.80 -8.48
N ASN A 357 -15.50 -0.74 -9.00
CA ASN A 357 -16.01 0.41 -9.73
C ASN A 357 -16.94 1.20 -8.80
N SER A 358 -16.49 2.36 -8.32
CA SER A 358 -17.22 3.19 -7.36
C SER A 358 -18.50 3.81 -7.93
N ILE A 359 -18.59 4.01 -9.24
CA ILE A 359 -19.77 4.58 -9.91
C ILE A 359 -20.94 3.60 -9.86
N ASN A 360 -20.66 2.34 -10.19
CA ASN A 360 -21.68 1.30 -10.25
C ASN A 360 -21.84 0.54 -8.92
N GLY A 361 -20.89 0.69 -8.00
CA GLY A 361 -20.83 -0.09 -6.77
C GLY A 361 -20.59 -1.58 -7.02
N THR A 362 -19.80 -1.93 -8.03
CA THR A 362 -19.60 -3.32 -8.48
C THR A 362 -18.16 -3.77 -8.40
N VAL A 363 -17.95 -5.07 -8.19
CA VAL A 363 -16.64 -5.73 -8.29
C VAL A 363 -16.57 -6.72 -9.44
N SER A 364 -15.38 -6.90 -9.98
CA SER A 364 -15.07 -7.91 -11.00
C SER A 364 -13.62 -8.39 -10.85
N ILE A 365 -13.30 -9.52 -11.50
CA ILE A 365 -11.92 -10.01 -11.59
C ILE A 365 -11.18 -9.11 -12.59
N PRO A 366 -10.05 -8.49 -12.19
CA PRO A 366 -9.44 -7.41 -12.97
C PRO A 366 -8.88 -7.88 -14.31
N ASN A 367 -8.13 -8.98 -14.31
CA ASN A 367 -7.30 -9.35 -15.46
C ASN A 367 -7.12 -10.87 -15.58
N LYS A 368 -6.48 -11.28 -16.68
CA LYS A 368 -6.23 -12.71 -16.96
C LYS A 368 -5.32 -13.36 -15.92
N GLU A 369 -4.31 -12.65 -15.42
CA GLU A 369 -3.40 -13.16 -14.38
C GLU A 369 -4.18 -13.55 -13.12
N VAL A 370 -4.96 -12.63 -12.56
CA VAL A 370 -5.76 -12.88 -11.35
C VAL A 370 -6.84 -13.93 -11.61
N SER A 371 -7.45 -13.92 -12.78
CA SER A 371 -8.41 -14.96 -13.13
C SER A 371 -7.82 -16.36 -13.12
N GLN A 372 -6.56 -16.53 -13.54
CA GLN A 372 -5.90 -17.83 -13.49
C GLN A 372 -5.72 -18.28 -12.04
N GLU A 373 -5.44 -17.36 -11.11
CA GLU A 373 -5.35 -17.65 -9.68
C GLU A 373 -6.69 -18.14 -9.11
N TYR A 374 -7.82 -17.55 -9.51
CA TYR A 374 -9.14 -18.06 -9.13
C TYR A 374 -9.40 -19.48 -9.66
N ILE A 375 -9.04 -19.76 -10.92
CA ILE A 375 -9.21 -21.09 -11.52
C ILE A 375 -8.35 -22.12 -10.78
N ASN A 376 -7.09 -21.77 -10.49
CA ASN A 376 -6.19 -22.61 -9.71
C ASN A 376 -6.77 -22.86 -8.31
N ALA A 377 -7.29 -21.83 -7.65
CA ALA A 377 -7.86 -21.97 -6.32
C ALA A 377 -9.04 -22.93 -6.34
N ILE A 378 -9.99 -22.76 -7.27
CA ILE A 378 -11.21 -23.56 -7.41
C ILE A 378 -10.90 -25.01 -7.80
N SER A 379 -9.91 -25.26 -8.67
CA SER A 379 -9.58 -26.61 -9.16
C SER A 379 -9.08 -27.56 -8.06
N THR A 380 -8.57 -27.01 -6.96
CA THR A 380 -8.17 -27.79 -5.77
C THR A 380 -9.22 -27.82 -4.65
N MET A 381 -10.41 -27.28 -4.91
CA MET A 381 -11.56 -27.37 -4.02
C MET A 381 -12.55 -28.40 -4.54
N ASP A 382 -13.42 -28.89 -3.65
CA ASP A 382 -14.56 -29.75 -4.01
C ASP A 382 -15.68 -28.97 -4.73
N TRP A 383 -15.34 -28.09 -5.68
CA TRP A 383 -16.30 -27.36 -6.54
C TRP A 383 -16.55 -28.17 -7.83
N TYR A 384 -16.94 -29.44 -7.66
CA TYR A 384 -17.13 -30.39 -8.76
C TYR A 384 -18.04 -29.81 -9.86
N GLY A 385 -17.54 -29.78 -11.10
CA GLY A 385 -18.27 -29.36 -12.32
C GLY A 385 -18.14 -27.88 -12.70
N VAL A 386 -17.77 -26.99 -11.77
CA VAL A 386 -17.69 -25.54 -12.04
C VAL A 386 -16.45 -25.18 -12.86
N ALA A 387 -15.30 -25.79 -12.56
CA ALA A 387 -14.06 -25.52 -13.28
C ALA A 387 -14.19 -25.85 -14.79
N ASN A 388 -14.81 -26.99 -15.12
CA ASN A 388 -15.05 -27.41 -16.50
C ASN A 388 -15.99 -26.45 -17.24
N LEU A 389 -17.06 -25.98 -16.59
CA LEU A 389 -18.01 -25.03 -17.17
C LEU A 389 -17.39 -23.65 -17.45
N VAL A 390 -16.48 -23.19 -16.60
CA VAL A 390 -15.75 -21.93 -16.80
C VAL A 390 -14.72 -22.06 -17.93
N GLU A 391 -14.00 -23.16 -18.01
CA GLU A 391 -13.07 -23.41 -19.12
C GLU A 391 -13.77 -23.52 -20.48
N ASP A 392 -14.94 -24.16 -20.53
CA ASP A 392 -15.73 -24.30 -21.75
C ASP A 392 -16.37 -22.98 -22.19
N SER A 393 -16.85 -22.15 -21.25
CA SER A 393 -17.37 -20.81 -21.55
C SER A 393 -16.29 -19.91 -22.16
N ARG A 394 -15.04 -20.01 -21.71
CA ARG A 394 -13.93 -19.18 -22.23
C ARG A 394 -13.52 -19.53 -23.65
N LYS A 395 -13.54 -20.79 -24.06
CA LYS A 395 -13.22 -21.16 -25.46
C LYS A 395 -14.15 -20.47 -26.47
N CYS A 396 -15.35 -20.04 -26.03
CA CYS A 396 -16.29 -19.31 -26.85
C CYS A 396 -16.08 -17.78 -26.86
N TYR A 397 -15.44 -17.18 -25.84
CA TYR A 397 -15.29 -15.72 -25.73
C TYR A 397 -13.94 -15.15 -26.21
N TRP A 398 -12.92 -15.99 -26.38
CA TRP A 398 -11.58 -15.56 -26.82
C TRP A 398 -11.27 -15.94 -28.28
N CYS A 399 -12.30 -16.23 -29.08
CA CYS A 399 -12.18 -16.64 -30.49
C CYS A 399 -12.69 -15.60 -31.51
N ASP A 400 -13.11 -14.40 -31.09
CA ASP A 400 -13.51 -13.31 -32.00
C ASP A 400 -12.62 -12.07 -31.83
#